data_AF-A0A3N5WP93-F1
#
_entry.id   AF-A0A3N5WP93-F1
#
_cell.length_a   1.000
_cell.length_b   1.000
_cell.length_c   1.000
_cell.angle_alpha   90.00
_cell.angle_beta   90.00
_cell.angle_gamma   90.00
#
_symmetry.space_group_name_H-M   'P 1'
#
loop_
_entity.id
_entity.type
_entity.pdbx_description
1 polymer ?
#
loop_
_entity_poly.entity_id
_entity_poly.type
_entity_poly.pdbx_seq_one_letter_code
_entity_poly.pdbx_strand_id
1 'polypeptide(L)'
;MSPLPEAADTQPGLQEDNHLETFPAIFDEYQRPVYNYLLHMTQDASLAEDLTLETFLRVYRGLPGFRGEASLATWVYRIATNISLDHFRRRS
;
A
#
# COMPACT_ATOMS: atom_id res chain seq x y z
N MET A 1 -47.29 18.63 12.87
CA MET A 1 -47.95 19.18 11.67
C MET A 1 -46.98 20.16 11.03
N SER A 2 -46.69 19.94 9.75
CA SER A 2 -45.51 20.36 8.96
C SER A 2 -45.35 21.87 8.70
N PRO A 3 -44.28 22.30 8.00
CA PRO A 3 -44.25 22.18 6.53
C PRO A 3 -43.04 21.42 5.95
N LEU A 4 -43.29 20.83 4.77
CA LEU A 4 -42.38 20.17 3.82
C LEU A 4 -41.82 21.23 2.82
N PRO A 5 -41.16 20.82 1.73
CA PRO A 5 -39.75 21.01 1.31
C PRO A 5 -39.51 22.30 0.46
N GLU A 6 -38.34 22.41 -0.19
CA GLU A 6 -38.01 23.24 -1.39
C GLU A 6 -36.86 24.24 -1.21
N ALA A 7 -35.63 23.77 -1.41
CA ALA A 7 -34.60 24.53 -2.12
C ALA A 7 -33.65 23.50 -2.76
N ALA A 8 -33.89 23.26 -4.04
CA ALA A 8 -33.02 22.54 -4.95
C ALA A 8 -31.68 23.28 -5.16
N ASP A 9 -30.73 22.53 -5.73
CA ASP A 9 -29.51 22.98 -6.40
C ASP A 9 -28.27 23.30 -5.53
N THR A 10 -27.43 22.29 -5.32
CA THR A 10 -26.14 22.22 -6.05
C THR A 10 -25.64 20.78 -6.03
N GLN A 11 -25.83 20.14 -7.19
CA GLN A 11 -25.07 19.09 -7.86
C GLN A 11 -23.99 18.26 -7.12
N PRO A 12 -23.87 16.99 -7.54
CA PRO A 12 -22.88 16.05 -7.03
C PRO A 12 -21.49 16.57 -7.32
N GLY A 13 -20.70 16.79 -6.28
CA GLY A 13 -19.26 16.64 -6.40
C GLY A 13 -18.98 15.16 -6.59
N LEU A 14 -19.16 14.64 -7.81
CA LEU A 14 -18.24 13.63 -8.29
C LEU A 14 -16.89 14.26 -8.03
N GLN A 15 -16.20 13.79 -6.99
CA GLN A 15 -14.81 14.13 -6.77
C GLN A 15 -14.07 13.46 -7.92
N GLU A 16 -14.18 14.04 -9.11
CA GLU A 16 -13.31 13.82 -10.25
C GLU A 16 -12.00 14.57 -9.94
N ASP A 17 -11.41 14.28 -8.79
CA ASP A 17 -10.10 14.80 -8.43
C ASP A 17 -9.18 13.61 -8.18
N ASN A 18 -8.41 13.35 -9.23
CA ASN A 18 -6.97 13.31 -9.12
C ASN A 18 -6.35 11.99 -8.63
N HIS A 19 -5.95 11.21 -9.64
CA HIS A 19 -4.75 10.36 -9.66
C HIS A 19 -4.68 9.15 -8.71
N LEU A 20 -4.24 8.05 -9.29
CA LEU A 20 -4.02 6.72 -8.69
C LEU A 20 -2.86 6.70 -7.67
N GLU A 21 -2.79 7.66 -6.74
CA GLU A 21 -1.69 7.83 -5.78
C GLU A 21 -2.12 7.63 -4.31
N THR A 22 -3.25 6.97 -4.08
CA THR A 22 -3.72 6.63 -2.73
C THR A 22 -3.16 5.27 -2.33
N PHE A 23 -2.70 5.13 -1.07
CA PHE A 23 -2.19 3.87 -0.52
C PHE A 23 -3.04 2.61 -0.84
N PRO A 24 -4.39 2.63 -0.83
CA PRO A 24 -5.19 1.46 -1.21
C PRO A 24 -4.95 0.97 -2.64
N ALA A 25 -4.73 1.86 -3.61
CA ALA A 25 -4.43 1.48 -4.99
C ALA A 25 -3.05 0.81 -5.08
N ILE A 26 -2.07 1.36 -4.35
CA ILE A 26 -0.73 0.77 -4.21
C ILE A 26 -0.83 -0.61 -3.56
N PHE A 27 -1.63 -0.74 -2.51
CA PHE A 27 -1.80 -2.00 -1.83
C PHE A 27 -2.43 -3.04 -2.77
N ASP A 28 -3.51 -2.71 -3.47
CA ASP A 28 -4.20 -3.63 -4.38
C ASP A 28 -3.27 -4.10 -5.51
N GLU A 29 -2.50 -3.17 -6.09
CA GLU A 29 -1.57 -3.45 -7.20
C GLU A 29 -0.37 -4.30 -6.76
N TYR A 30 0.24 -3.98 -5.61
CA TYR A 30 1.51 -4.55 -5.20
C TYR A 30 1.40 -5.70 -4.19
N GLN A 31 0.26 -5.89 -3.51
CA GLN A 31 0.06 -6.92 -2.47
C GLN A 31 0.45 -8.31 -2.97
N ARG A 32 -0.18 -8.77 -4.04
CA ARG A 32 0.04 -10.12 -4.59
C ARG A 32 1.47 -10.34 -5.08
N PRO A 33 2.05 -9.46 -5.92
CA PRO A 33 3.40 -9.69 -6.42
C PRO A 33 4.46 -9.60 -5.31
N VAL A 34 4.30 -8.71 -4.32
CA VAL A 34 5.18 -8.65 -3.15
C VAL A 34 5.07 -9.90 -2.29
N TYR A 35 3.85 -10.38 -2.02
CA TYR A 35 3.63 -11.63 -1.30
C TYR A 35 4.30 -12.81 -1.99
N ASN A 36 4.12 -12.96 -3.31
CA ASN A 36 4.73 -14.05 -4.07
C ASN A 36 6.26 -13.96 -4.07
N TYR A 37 6.82 -12.75 -4.13
CA TYR A 37 8.26 -12.52 -4.03
C TYR A 37 8.80 -12.92 -2.66
N LEU A 38 8.13 -12.51 -1.59
CA LEU A 38 8.48 -12.85 -0.21
C LEU A 38 8.35 -14.34 0.04
N LEU A 39 7.28 -14.98 -0.47
CA LEU A 39 7.06 -16.42 -0.37
C LEU A 39 8.18 -17.22 -1.04
N HIS A 40 8.64 -16.79 -2.22
CA HIS A 40 9.80 -17.42 -2.86
C HIS A 40 11.07 -17.29 -2.02
N MET A 41 11.24 -16.18 -1.30
CA MET A 41 12.42 -15.94 -0.49
C MET A 41 12.37 -16.69 0.86
N THR A 42 11.22 -16.68 1.54
CA THR A 42 11.02 -17.27 2.87
C THR A 42 10.76 -18.77 2.82
N GLN A 43 10.19 -19.27 1.72
CA GLN A 43 9.67 -20.65 1.61
C GLN A 43 8.66 -21.00 2.73
N ASP A 44 8.05 -19.99 3.35
CA ASP A 44 7.12 -20.12 4.46
C ASP A 44 5.98 -19.10 4.25
N ALA A 45 4.75 -19.61 4.16
CA ALA A 45 3.57 -18.81 3.88
C ALA A 45 3.22 -17.84 5.02
N SER A 46 3.28 -18.32 6.26
CA SER A 46 2.97 -17.49 7.43
C SER A 46 3.97 -16.36 7.58
N LEU A 47 5.26 -16.64 7.36
CA LEU A 47 6.29 -15.62 7.35
C LEU A 47 6.12 -14.66 6.16
N ALA A 48 5.78 -15.16 4.97
CA ALA A 48 5.55 -14.31 3.81
C ALA A 48 4.40 -13.33 4.03
N GLU A 49 3.29 -13.77 4.64
CA GLU A 49 2.17 -12.90 5.01
C GLU A 49 2.62 -11.81 6.00
N ASP A 50 3.33 -12.17 7.06
CA ASP A 50 3.83 -11.23 8.07
C ASP A 50 4.75 -10.18 7.47
N LEU A 51 5.74 -10.60 6.65
CA LEU A 51 6.65 -9.67 5.98
C LEU A 51 5.94 -8.82 4.92
N THR A 52 4.89 -9.33 4.29
CA THR A 52 4.08 -8.56 3.34
C THR A 52 3.39 -7.41 4.08
N LEU A 53 2.71 -7.71 5.19
CA LEU A 53 2.05 -6.70 6.01
C LEU A 53 3.04 -5.65 6.54
N GLU A 54 4.18 -6.09 7.09
CA GLU A 54 5.23 -5.18 7.55
C GLU A 54 5.78 -4.30 6.41
N THR A 55 5.91 -4.84 5.20
CA THR A 55 6.32 -4.07 4.02
C THR A 55 5.34 -2.94 3.75
N PHE A 56 4.04 -3.25 3.68
CA PHE A 56 3.03 -2.24 3.40
C PHE A 56 2.85 -1.23 4.54
N LEU A 57 3.07 -1.61 5.80
CA LEU A 57 3.12 -0.68 6.92
C LEU A 57 4.28 0.33 6.78
N ARG A 58 5.45 -0.11 6.34
CA ARG A 58 6.59 0.78 6.07
C ARG A 58 6.35 1.66 4.84
N VAL A 59 5.73 1.12 3.81
CA VAL A 59 5.29 1.88 2.62
C VAL A 59 4.33 2.99 3.05
N TYR A 60 3.29 2.67 3.83
CA TYR A 60 2.33 3.67 4.33
C TYR A 60 3.01 4.78 5.12
N ARG A 61 3.92 4.42 6.03
CA ARG A 61 4.68 5.38 6.85
C ARG A 61 5.68 6.21 6.05
N GLY A 62 6.26 5.64 5.00
CA GLY A 62 7.26 6.27 4.14
C GLY A 62 6.68 7.09 2.98
N LEU A 63 5.42 6.85 2.62
CA LEU A 63 4.71 7.51 1.53
C LEU A 63 4.78 9.05 1.58
N PRO A 64 4.56 9.73 2.73
CA PRO A 64 4.66 11.19 2.78
C PRO A 64 6.08 11.73 2.55
N GLY A 65 7.12 10.90 2.69
CA GLY A 65 8.51 11.26 2.42
C GLY A 65 9.03 10.76 1.07
N PHE A 66 8.21 10.08 0.28
CA PHE A 66 8.63 9.52 -1.00
C PHE A 66 8.76 10.64 -2.05
N ARG A 67 9.99 10.91 -2.47
CA ARG A 67 10.32 12.00 -3.41
C ARG A 67 10.20 11.61 -4.89
N GLY A 68 9.79 10.37 -5.19
CA GLY A 68 9.69 9.88 -6.58
C GLY A 68 11.04 9.70 -7.30
N GLU A 69 12.16 9.67 -6.57
CA GLU A 69 13.51 9.45 -7.16
C GLU A 69 13.68 8.05 -7.78
N ALA A 70 12.79 7.10 -7.44
CA ALA A 70 12.71 5.78 -8.04
C ALA A 70 11.23 5.46 -8.35
N SER A 71 10.98 4.42 -9.15
CA SER A 71 9.61 3.94 -9.33
C SER A 71 9.03 3.43 -8.01
N LEU A 72 7.73 3.60 -7.82
CA LEU A 72 7.03 3.11 -6.62
C LEU A 72 7.25 1.60 -6.42
N ALA A 73 7.18 0.82 -7.51
CA ALA A 73 7.50 -0.60 -7.50
C ALA A 73 8.91 -0.85 -6.94
N THR A 74 9.94 -0.19 -7.48
CA THR A 74 11.33 -0.35 -7.02
C THR A 74 11.47 -0.05 -5.54
N TRP A 75 10.78 0.99 -5.06
CA TRP A 75 10.80 1.36 -3.65
C TRP A 75 10.12 0.32 -2.74
N VAL A 76 8.94 -0.18 -3.13
CA VAL A 76 8.22 -1.25 -2.41
C VAL A 76 9.06 -2.53 -2.34
N TYR A 77 9.62 -2.98 -3.46
CA TYR A 77 10.47 -4.18 -3.50
C TYR A 77 11.75 -4.02 -2.68
N ARG A 78 12.34 -2.81 -2.64
CA ARG A 78 13.50 -2.52 -1.80
C ARG A 78 13.16 -2.63 -0.31
N ILE A 79 11.99 -2.17 0.10
CA ILE A 79 11.51 -2.32 1.48
C ILE A 79 11.31 -3.80 1.81
N ALA A 80 10.62 -4.54 0.94
CA ALA A 80 10.37 -5.98 1.10
C ALA A 80 11.70 -6.76 1.25
N THR A 81 12.65 -6.51 0.36
CA THR A 81 13.98 -7.14 0.39
C THR A 81 14.73 -6.84 1.68
N ASN A 82 14.74 -5.58 2.12
CA ASN A 82 15.39 -5.19 3.37
C ASN A 82 14.77 -5.89 4.59
N ILE A 83 13.45 -6.01 4.63
CA ILE A 83 12.72 -6.70 5.70
C ILE A 83 13.09 -8.19 5.71
N SER A 84 13.06 -8.85 4.56
CA SER A 84 13.44 -10.26 4.45
C SER A 84 14.88 -10.51 4.90
N LEU A 85 15.83 -9.70 4.41
CA LEU A 85 17.24 -9.81 4.78
C LEU A 85 17.46 -9.60 6.28
N ASP A 86 16.79 -8.62 6.89
CA ASP A 86 16.82 -8.41 8.34
C ASP A 86 16.27 -9.63 9.10
N HIS A 87 15.17 -10.23 8.61
CA HIS A 87 14.59 -11.42 9.22
C HIS A 87 15.56 -12.62 9.15
N PHE A 88 16.21 -12.87 8.01
CA PHE A 88 17.22 -13.92 7.90
C PHE A 88 18.45 -13.65 8.78
N ARG A 89 18.90 -12.40 8.86
CA ARG A 89 20.05 -12.02 9.67
C ARG A 89 19.82 -12.23 11.17
N ARG A 90 18.61 -11.97 11.67
CA ARG A 90 18.26 -12.17 13.09
C ARG A 90 18.16 -13.64 13.49
N ARG A 91 18.09 -14.55 12.52
CA ARG A 91 18.01 -16.00 12.73
C ARG A 91 19.37 -16.71 12.66
N SER A 92 20.46 -15.94 12.51
CA SER A 92 21.87 -16.38 12.47
C SER A 92 22.58 -16.03 13.77
#